data_AF-A0A654BF97-F1
#
_entry.id   AF-A0A654BF97-F1
#
_cell.length_a   1.000
_cell.length_b   1.000
_cell.length_c   1.000
_cell.angle_alpha   90.00
_cell.angle_beta   90.00
_cell.angle_gamma   90.00
#
_symmetry.space_group_name_H-M   'P 1'
#
loop_
_entity.id
_entity.type
_entity.pdbx_description
1 polymer ?
#
loop_
_entity_poly.entity_id
_entity_poly.type
_entity_poly.pdbx_seq_one_letter_code
_entity_poly.pdbx_strand_id
1 'polypeptide(L)'
;MASNVKIPRATLKRLPLYYRFVSNLKSKGIDRVNSKTISEALQIDSATIRRDFSYFGELGKKGYGYNIDSLIEFFKKEINGSNDIKIAIVGVGNLGRALLTYNFSIHDEMSITEAFDVDKNVIGEQVGKVVIKDSRTIKETLKSLDIDVVILTTPEHVAQTVVDELVESGVKGIMNFTPARVNTPKDVQVHHIDLGIELQSLLFFMRNYD
;
A
#
# COMPACT_ATOMS: atom_id res chain seq x y z
N MET A 1 4.59 -12.48 -24.51
CA MET A 1 5.76 -12.45 -23.61
C MET A 1 6.23 -11.01 -23.52
N ALA A 2 5.92 -10.29 -22.44
CA ALA A 2 6.38 -8.92 -22.27
C ALA A 2 7.89 -8.95 -21.97
N SER A 3 8.63 -8.09 -22.67
CA SER A 3 10.07 -7.92 -22.55
C SER A 3 10.54 -7.80 -21.10
N ASN A 4 11.69 -8.40 -20.81
CA ASN A 4 12.40 -8.48 -19.52
C ASN A 4 12.90 -7.11 -18.98
N VAL A 5 12.12 -6.04 -19.19
CA VAL A 5 12.46 -4.67 -18.81
C VAL A 5 12.00 -4.47 -17.37
N LYS A 6 12.98 -4.38 -16.46
CA LYS A 6 12.74 -4.05 -15.06
C LYS A 6 12.09 -2.68 -14.96
N ILE A 7 10.85 -2.63 -14.47
CA ILE A 7 10.09 -1.38 -14.29
C ILE A 7 10.85 -0.48 -13.30
N PRO A 8 11.11 0.80 -13.63
CA PRO A 8 11.79 1.71 -12.71
C PRO A 8 11.02 1.89 -11.39
N ARG A 9 11.75 2.03 -10.27
CA ARG A 9 11.14 2.26 -8.94
C ARG A 9 10.20 3.46 -8.90
N ALA A 10 10.56 4.54 -9.61
CA ALA A 10 9.72 5.74 -9.70
C ALA A 10 8.37 5.46 -10.39
N THR A 11 8.38 4.59 -11.41
CA THR A 11 7.17 4.13 -12.11
C THR A 11 6.34 3.24 -11.19
N LEU A 12 6.96 2.26 -10.51
CA LEU A 12 6.26 1.39 -9.53
C LEU A 12 5.52 2.20 -8.46
N LYS A 13 6.14 3.27 -7.93
CA LYS A 13 5.50 4.16 -6.94
C LYS A 13 4.27 4.91 -7.47
N ARG A 14 4.16 5.11 -8.79
CA ARG A 14 3.02 5.81 -9.41
C ARG A 14 1.88 4.86 -9.82
N LEU A 15 2.13 3.56 -9.97
CA LEU A 15 1.10 2.61 -10.40
C LEU A 15 -0.16 2.60 -9.52
N PRO A 16 -0.06 2.64 -8.18
CA PRO A 16 -1.26 2.71 -7.34
C PRO A 16 -2.10 3.96 -7.61
N LEU A 17 -1.47 5.09 -7.94
CA LEU A 17 -2.17 6.33 -8.27
C LEU A 17 -2.95 6.20 -9.59
N TYR A 18 -2.31 5.62 -10.62
CA TYR A 18 -2.97 5.35 -11.90
C TYR A 18 -4.12 4.37 -11.74
N TYR A 19 -3.91 3.27 -11.00
CA TYR A 19 -4.93 2.26 -10.76
C TYR A 19 -6.16 2.84 -10.06
N ARG A 20 -5.97 3.62 -9.00
CA ARG A 20 -7.05 4.31 -8.28
C ARG A 20 -7.83 5.26 -9.19
N PHE A 21 -7.13 6.07 -9.99
CA PHE A 21 -7.77 7.01 -10.91
C PHE A 21 -8.61 6.30 -11.97
N VAL A 22 -8.03 5.29 -12.63
CA VAL A 22 -8.70 4.51 -13.67
C VAL A 22 -9.90 3.75 -13.11
N SER A 23 -9.79 3.19 -11.90
CA SER A 23 -10.92 2.54 -11.21
C SER A 23 -12.08 3.50 -10.93
N ASN A 24 -11.76 4.76 -10.56
CA ASN A 24 -12.79 5.80 -10.39
C ASN A 24 -13.46 6.19 -11.71
N LEU A 25 -12.72 6.23 -12.82
CA LEU A 25 -13.31 6.46 -14.13
C LEU A 25 -14.23 5.30 -14.54
N LYS A 26 -13.85 4.05 -14.25
CA LYS A 26 -14.68 2.88 -14.51
C LYS A 26 -16.00 2.94 -13.74
N SER A 27 -15.99 3.31 -12.46
CA SER A 27 -17.23 3.44 -11.66
C SER A 27 -18.16 4.55 -12.15
N LYS A 28 -17.64 5.49 -12.95
CA LYS A 28 -18.42 6.53 -13.64
C LYS A 28 -18.88 6.13 -15.06
N GLY A 29 -18.65 4.89 -15.47
CA GLY A 29 -19.03 4.39 -16.80
C GLY A 29 -18.17 4.93 -17.95
N ILE A 30 -16.94 5.38 -17.67
CA ILE A 30 -16.01 5.83 -18.69
C ILE A 30 -15.19 4.63 -19.17
N ASP A 31 -15.11 4.44 -20.49
CA ASP A 31 -14.41 3.30 -21.10
C ASP A 31 -12.98 3.59 -21.56
N ARG A 32 -12.67 4.88 -21.79
CA ARG A 32 -11.37 5.30 -22.31
C ARG A 32 -10.88 6.58 -21.65
N VAL A 33 -9.55 6.70 -21.54
CA VAL A 33 -8.89 7.89 -21.02
C VAL A 33 -7.60 8.17 -21.78
N ASN A 34 -7.25 9.42 -22.01
CA ASN A 34 -5.99 9.78 -22.66
C ASN A 34 -4.95 10.29 -21.65
N SER A 35 -3.68 10.33 -22.04
CA SER A 35 -2.58 10.78 -21.14
C SER A 35 -2.74 12.21 -20.64
N LYS A 36 -3.39 13.10 -21.40
CA LYS A 36 -3.64 14.49 -21.00
C LYS A 36 -4.65 14.56 -19.85
N THR A 37 -5.74 13.81 -19.92
CA THR A 37 -6.74 13.73 -18.84
C THR A 37 -6.13 13.13 -17.56
N ILE A 38 -5.30 12.09 -17.67
CA ILE A 38 -4.58 11.53 -16.52
C ILE A 38 -3.61 12.57 -15.94
N SER A 39 -2.92 13.31 -16.80
CA SER A 39 -1.95 14.34 -16.43
C SER A 39 -2.59 15.47 -15.62
N GLU A 40 -3.72 16.00 -16.08
CA GLU A 40 -4.48 17.04 -15.39
C GLU A 40 -4.99 16.57 -14.02
N ALA A 41 -5.46 15.32 -13.93
CA ALA A 41 -6.01 14.77 -12.70
C ALA A 41 -4.93 14.42 -11.65
N LEU A 42 -3.76 13.95 -12.08
CA LEU A 42 -2.72 13.45 -11.18
C LEU A 42 -1.52 14.38 -11.04
N GLN A 43 -1.49 15.50 -11.77
CA GLN A 43 -0.37 16.44 -11.80
C GLN A 43 0.96 15.76 -12.18
N ILE A 44 0.91 14.81 -13.11
CA ILE A 44 2.07 14.10 -13.66
C ILE A 44 2.15 14.45 -15.14
N ASP A 45 3.33 14.81 -15.65
CA ASP A 45 3.50 15.15 -17.06
C ASP A 45 3.04 14.00 -18.00
N SER A 46 2.37 14.37 -19.09
CA SER A 46 1.81 13.42 -20.05
C SER A 46 2.87 12.55 -20.73
N ALA A 47 4.10 13.05 -20.93
CA ALA A 47 5.19 12.24 -21.47
C ALA A 47 5.70 11.22 -20.45
N THR A 48 5.70 11.58 -19.16
CA THR A 48 6.00 10.63 -18.07
C THR A 48 4.96 9.50 -18.00
N ILE A 49 3.66 9.82 -18.10
CA ILE A 49 2.59 8.82 -18.14
C ILE A 49 2.75 7.88 -19.34
N ARG A 50 3.01 8.43 -20.53
CA ARG A 50 3.25 7.62 -21.73
C ARG A 50 4.45 6.70 -21.58
N ARG A 51 5.55 7.19 -20.97
CA ARG A 51 6.74 6.39 -20.69
C ARG A 51 6.44 5.29 -19.68
N ASP A 52 5.75 5.61 -18.59
CA ASP A 52 5.33 4.62 -17.59
C ASP A 52 4.50 3.51 -18.24
N PHE A 53 3.50 3.88 -19.04
CA PHE A 53 2.61 2.89 -19.66
C PHE A 53 3.29 2.08 -20.76
N SER A 54 4.37 2.58 -21.36
CA SER A 54 5.14 1.85 -22.37
C SER A 54 5.83 0.59 -21.82
N TYR A 55 6.10 0.53 -20.51
CA TYR A 55 6.65 -0.67 -19.87
C TYR A 55 5.67 -1.85 -19.83
N PHE A 56 4.39 -1.60 -20.12
CA PHE A 56 3.29 -2.55 -19.93
C PHE A 56 2.70 -3.07 -21.24
N GLY A 57 3.39 -2.80 -22.35
CA GLY A 57 2.98 -3.22 -23.70
C GLY A 57 2.00 -2.26 -24.36
N GLU A 58 1.27 -2.76 -25.35
CA GLU A 58 0.35 -1.95 -26.16
C GLU A 58 -1.00 -1.73 -25.45
N LEU A 59 -1.01 -0.89 -24.41
CA LEU A 59 -2.24 -0.54 -23.67
C LEU A 59 -3.13 0.49 -24.40
N GLY A 60 -2.70 1.01 -25.55
CA GLY A 60 -3.45 2.03 -26.28
C GLY A 60 -2.94 2.28 -27.70
N LYS A 61 -3.82 2.84 -28.53
CA LYS A 61 -3.48 3.31 -29.89
C LYS A 61 -3.22 4.82 -29.86
N LYS A 62 -2.20 5.28 -30.59
CA LYS A 62 -1.87 6.71 -30.71
C LYS A 62 -3.12 7.50 -31.14
N GLY A 63 -3.50 8.52 -30.36
CA GLY A 63 -4.65 9.38 -30.63
C GLY A 63 -6.02 8.86 -30.13
N TYR A 64 -6.12 7.61 -29.68
CA TYR A 64 -7.40 6.99 -29.26
C TYR A 64 -7.54 6.82 -27.73
N GLY A 65 -6.47 7.06 -26.98
CA GLY A 65 -6.42 6.85 -25.52
C GLY A 65 -6.23 5.38 -25.12
N TYR A 66 -6.25 5.12 -23.83
CA TYR A 66 -6.14 3.82 -23.19
C TYR A 66 -7.53 3.27 -22.88
N ASN A 67 -7.72 1.96 -23.06
CA ASN A 67 -8.95 1.29 -22.61
C ASN A 67 -8.87 1.06 -21.10
N ILE A 68 -9.91 1.51 -20.37
CA ILE A 68 -9.93 1.47 -18.91
C ILE A 68 -9.95 0.04 -18.37
N ASP A 69 -10.69 -0.87 -18.99
CA ASP A 69 -10.75 -2.27 -18.56
C ASP A 69 -9.40 -2.98 -18.73
N SER A 70 -8.72 -2.77 -19.86
CA SER A 70 -7.37 -3.30 -20.08
C SER A 70 -6.35 -2.75 -19.09
N LEU A 71 -6.48 -1.47 -18.69
CA LEU A 71 -5.62 -0.88 -17.66
C LEU A 71 -5.88 -1.52 -16.29
N ILE A 72 -7.15 -1.69 -15.90
CA ILE A 72 -7.53 -2.31 -14.63
C ILE A 72 -7.02 -3.76 -14.57
N GLU A 73 -7.27 -4.55 -15.61
CA GLU A 73 -6.81 -5.93 -15.70
C GLU A 73 -5.29 -6.03 -15.58
N PHE A 74 -4.58 -5.11 -16.26
CA PHE A 74 -3.14 -5.00 -16.14
C PHE A 74 -2.69 -4.71 -14.70
N PHE A 75 -3.22 -3.68 -14.05
CA PHE A 75 -2.84 -3.33 -12.68
C PHE A 75 -3.13 -4.45 -11.68
N LYS A 76 -4.28 -5.12 -11.81
CA LYS A 76 -4.64 -6.28 -10.99
C LYS A 76 -3.62 -7.41 -11.13
N LYS A 77 -3.18 -7.69 -12.36
CA LYS A 77 -2.17 -8.71 -12.62
C LYS A 77 -0.82 -8.39 -11.96
N GLU A 78 -0.40 -7.13 -11.96
CA GLU A 78 0.89 -6.71 -11.36
C GLU A 78 0.87 -6.66 -9.82
N ILE A 79 -0.30 -6.41 -9.19
CA ILE A 79 -0.44 -6.33 -7.73
C ILE A 79 -0.49 -7.72 -7.05
N ASN A 80 -0.46 -8.80 -7.85
CA ASN A 80 -0.47 -10.23 -7.51
C ASN A 80 -1.86 -10.88 -7.63
N GLY A 81 -1.89 -12.13 -8.11
CA GLY A 81 -3.08 -12.82 -8.64
C GLY A 81 -4.07 -13.39 -7.61
N SER A 82 -4.08 -12.88 -6.38
CA SER A 82 -5.05 -13.27 -5.36
C SER A 82 -6.11 -12.17 -5.19
N ASN A 83 -7.37 -12.58 -5.10
CA ASN A 83 -8.48 -11.65 -4.92
C ASN A 83 -8.59 -11.11 -3.48
N ASP A 84 -7.86 -11.69 -2.51
CA ASP A 84 -7.95 -11.32 -1.09
C ASP A 84 -6.56 -11.26 -0.42
N ILE A 85 -5.99 -10.06 -0.31
CA ILE A 85 -4.76 -9.76 0.41
C ILE A 85 -5.12 -9.44 1.86
N LYS A 86 -4.72 -10.33 2.77
CA LYS A 86 -4.88 -10.15 4.21
C LYS A 86 -3.71 -9.38 4.79
N ILE A 87 -4.01 -8.40 5.62
CA ILE A 87 -3.04 -7.54 6.29
C ILE A 87 -3.23 -7.66 7.79
N ALA A 88 -2.13 -7.74 8.53
CA ALA A 88 -2.15 -7.62 9.98
C ALA A 88 -1.71 -6.22 10.42
N ILE A 89 -2.14 -5.79 11.60
CA ILE A 89 -1.64 -4.60 12.28
C ILE A 89 -1.09 -4.94 13.66
N VAL A 90 0.05 -4.36 14.02
CA VAL A 90 0.65 -4.50 15.37
C VAL A 90 0.75 -3.14 16.03
N GLY A 91 0.16 -3.01 17.22
CA GLY A 91 0.01 -1.77 17.97
C GLY A 91 -1.32 -1.08 17.68
N VAL A 92 -2.32 -1.32 18.52
CA VAL A 92 -3.69 -0.80 18.40
C VAL A 92 -3.90 0.40 19.34
N GLY A 93 -2.94 1.31 19.36
CA GLY A 93 -3.12 2.64 19.93
C GLY A 93 -4.01 3.53 19.04
N ASN A 94 -3.93 4.85 19.21
CA ASN A 94 -4.78 5.80 18.46
C ASN A 94 -4.72 5.60 16.92
N LEU A 95 -3.51 5.50 16.35
CA LEU A 95 -3.33 5.35 14.92
C LEU A 95 -3.79 3.96 14.44
N GLY A 96 -3.40 2.88 15.13
CA GLY A 96 -3.81 1.53 14.78
C GLY A 96 -5.32 1.36 14.82
N ARG A 97 -5.98 1.90 15.86
CA ARG A 97 -7.43 1.90 15.99
C ARG A 97 -8.12 2.70 14.89
N ALA A 98 -7.55 3.84 14.48
CA ALA A 98 -8.06 4.62 13.36
C ALA A 98 -7.97 3.86 12.03
N LEU A 99 -6.84 3.18 11.77
CA LEU A 99 -6.65 2.35 10.58
C LEU A 99 -7.62 1.16 10.52
N LEU A 100 -7.87 0.51 11.67
CA LEU A 100 -8.87 -0.56 11.80
C LEU A 100 -10.30 -0.05 11.60
N THR A 101 -10.65 1.10 12.17
CA THR A 101 -12.01 1.67 12.09
C THR A 101 -12.34 2.11 10.68
N TYR A 102 -11.40 2.78 10.02
CA TYR A 102 -11.56 3.16 8.62
C TYR A 102 -11.52 1.94 7.69
N ASN A 103 -11.03 0.79 8.22
CA ASN A 103 -10.66 -0.42 7.50
C ASN A 103 -10.04 -0.02 6.18
N PHE A 104 -8.79 0.47 6.23
CA PHE A 104 -8.02 1.02 5.12
C PHE A 104 -7.97 0.03 3.93
N SER A 105 -9.10 -0.19 3.28
CA SER A 105 -9.33 -1.03 2.13
C SER A 105 -8.94 -0.12 0.98
N ILE A 106 -7.63 -0.13 0.73
CA ILE A 106 -7.03 0.66 -0.34
C ILE A 106 -7.67 0.24 -1.68
N HIS A 107 -8.16 -1.00 -1.77
CA HIS A 107 -9.01 -1.57 -2.81
C HIS A 107 -9.89 -2.69 -2.24
N ASP A 108 -10.88 -3.17 -2.99
CA ASP A 108 -11.77 -4.28 -2.58
C ASP A 108 -10.99 -5.55 -2.21
N GLU A 109 -9.79 -5.72 -2.77
CA GLU A 109 -8.95 -6.91 -2.62
C GLU A 109 -7.97 -6.85 -1.43
N MET A 110 -7.91 -5.75 -0.66
CA MET A 110 -7.01 -5.61 0.50
C MET A 110 -7.79 -5.33 1.78
N SER A 111 -7.58 -6.13 2.82
CA SER A 111 -8.27 -5.94 4.10
C SER A 111 -7.37 -6.19 5.30
N ILE A 112 -7.53 -5.36 6.34
CA ILE A 112 -6.92 -5.64 7.64
C ILE A 112 -7.80 -6.67 8.32
N THR A 113 -7.29 -7.89 8.47
CA THR A 113 -8.04 -9.02 9.05
C THR A 113 -7.58 -9.37 10.46
N GLU A 114 -6.39 -8.92 10.84
CA GLU A 114 -5.72 -9.31 12.07
C GLU A 114 -5.15 -8.09 12.78
N ALA A 115 -5.29 -8.03 14.11
CA ALA A 115 -4.77 -6.95 14.93
C ALA A 115 -4.15 -7.50 16.21
N PHE A 116 -3.01 -6.96 16.63
CA PHE A 116 -2.26 -7.43 17.79
C PHE A 116 -1.86 -6.27 18.70
N ASP A 117 -1.98 -6.48 20.00
CA ASP A 117 -1.46 -5.58 21.03
C ASP A 117 -0.92 -6.35 22.24
N VAL A 118 -0.16 -5.66 23.10
CA VAL A 118 0.33 -6.15 24.40
C VAL A 118 -0.54 -5.67 25.56
N ASP A 119 -1.33 -4.60 25.37
CA ASP A 119 -2.18 -4.05 26.41
C ASP A 119 -3.39 -4.96 26.67
N LYS A 120 -3.42 -5.56 27.86
CA LYS A 120 -4.49 -6.44 28.32
C LYS A 120 -5.86 -5.76 28.37
N ASN A 121 -5.91 -4.43 28.40
CA ASN A 121 -7.16 -3.68 28.42
C ASN A 121 -7.84 -3.62 27.04
N VAL A 122 -7.08 -3.76 25.95
CA VAL A 122 -7.61 -3.70 24.58
C VAL A 122 -7.66 -5.09 23.92
N ILE A 123 -6.87 -6.05 24.38
CA ILE A 123 -6.96 -7.44 23.91
C ILE A 123 -8.38 -7.99 24.14
N GLY A 124 -8.95 -8.58 23.09
CA GLY A 124 -10.32 -9.09 23.06
C GLY A 124 -11.37 -8.06 22.61
N GLU A 125 -11.01 -6.77 22.54
CA GLU A 125 -11.88 -5.74 21.98
C GLU A 125 -12.07 -5.95 20.48
N GLN A 126 -13.29 -5.68 19.99
CA GLN A 126 -13.60 -5.66 18.57
C GLN A 126 -13.58 -4.22 18.05
N VAL A 127 -12.71 -3.95 17.06
CA VAL A 127 -12.64 -2.67 16.35
C VAL A 127 -13.05 -2.90 14.90
N GLY A 128 -14.21 -2.37 14.51
CA GLY A 128 -14.80 -2.68 13.21
C GLY A 128 -15.12 -4.17 13.09
N LYS A 129 -14.45 -4.87 12.16
CA LYS A 129 -14.62 -6.32 11.95
C LYS A 129 -13.50 -7.16 12.56
N VAL A 130 -12.50 -6.54 13.18
CA VAL A 130 -11.29 -7.23 13.65
C VAL A 130 -11.28 -7.27 15.18
N VAL A 131 -10.97 -8.43 15.73
CA VAL A 131 -10.76 -8.61 17.19
C VAL A 131 -9.27 -8.46 17.48
N ILE A 132 -8.93 -7.68 18.49
CA ILE A 132 -7.55 -7.49 18.92
C ILE A 132 -7.07 -8.74 19.64
N LYS A 133 -6.01 -9.35 19.12
CA LYS A 133 -5.35 -10.53 19.68
C LYS A 133 -4.15 -10.14 20.52
N ASP A 134 -3.74 -11.05 21.39
CA ASP A 134 -2.51 -10.92 22.15
C ASP A 134 -1.30 -11.04 21.22
N SER A 135 -0.32 -10.13 21.34
CA SER A 135 0.87 -10.12 20.49
C SER A 135 1.67 -11.42 20.54
N ARG A 136 1.58 -12.20 21.63
CA ARG A 136 2.25 -13.52 21.74
C ARG A 136 1.76 -14.52 20.69
N THR A 137 0.62 -14.27 20.06
CA THR A 137 0.03 -15.12 19.01
C THR A 137 0.40 -14.70 17.59
N ILE A 138 1.22 -13.64 17.42
CA ILE A 138 1.62 -13.09 16.11
C ILE A 138 2.19 -14.19 15.22
N LYS A 139 3.24 -14.88 15.67
CA LYS A 139 3.97 -15.87 14.87
C LYS A 139 3.09 -17.01 14.38
N GLU A 140 2.20 -17.50 15.22
CA GLU A 140 1.24 -18.57 14.88
C GLU A 140 0.16 -18.08 13.91
N THR A 141 -0.41 -16.90 14.18
CA THR A 141 -1.49 -16.34 13.38
C THR A 141 -1.02 -15.96 11.97
N LEU A 142 0.12 -15.30 11.84
CA LEU A 142 0.65 -14.90 10.54
C LEU A 142 0.95 -16.10 9.64
N LYS A 143 1.54 -17.16 10.20
CA LYS A 143 1.84 -18.39 9.46
C LYS A 143 0.59 -19.18 9.07
N SER A 144 -0.38 -19.29 9.98
CA SER A 144 -1.61 -20.06 9.71
C SER A 144 -2.53 -19.39 8.69
N LEU A 145 -2.48 -18.07 8.59
CA LEU A 145 -3.33 -17.29 7.69
C LEU A 145 -2.63 -16.81 6.41
N ASP A 146 -1.34 -17.16 6.24
CA ASP A 146 -0.50 -16.76 5.10
C ASP A 146 -0.43 -15.24 4.92
N ILE A 147 -0.18 -14.53 6.03
CA ILE A 147 -0.12 -13.06 6.03
C ILE A 147 1.33 -12.60 5.83
N ASP A 148 1.60 -12.08 4.64
CA ASP A 148 2.91 -11.57 4.23
C ASP A 148 3.14 -10.09 4.54
N VAL A 149 2.08 -9.33 4.86
CA VAL A 149 2.14 -7.87 5.00
C VAL A 149 1.60 -7.42 6.35
N VAL A 150 2.39 -6.60 7.05
CA VAL A 150 2.05 -6.07 8.37
C VAL A 150 2.19 -4.56 8.43
N ILE A 151 1.21 -3.89 9.02
CA ILE A 151 1.27 -2.48 9.40
C ILE A 151 1.79 -2.40 10.84
N LEU A 152 2.83 -1.60 11.06
CA LEU A 152 3.45 -1.40 12.37
C LEU A 152 3.14 0.00 12.89
N THR A 153 2.42 0.07 14.01
CA THR A 153 1.96 1.30 14.66
C THR A 153 2.30 1.34 16.15
N THR A 154 3.35 0.64 16.56
CA THR A 154 3.83 0.58 17.94
C THR A 154 4.64 1.82 18.34
N PRO A 155 4.88 2.05 19.65
CA PRO A 155 5.87 3.01 20.11
C PRO A 155 7.28 2.71 19.55
N GLU A 156 8.08 3.77 19.42
CA GLU A 156 9.44 3.70 18.86
C GLU A 156 10.34 2.67 19.54
N HIS A 157 10.35 2.66 20.87
CA HIS A 157 11.27 1.85 21.68
C HIS A 157 11.07 0.33 21.55
N VAL A 158 9.93 -0.14 21.02
CA VAL A 158 9.65 -1.56 20.77
C VAL A 158 9.66 -1.92 19.28
N ALA A 159 9.76 -0.94 18.39
CA ALA A 159 9.53 -1.14 16.96
C ALA A 159 10.48 -2.20 16.35
N GLN A 160 11.78 -2.14 16.68
CA GLN A 160 12.75 -3.11 16.15
C GLN A 160 12.47 -4.53 16.66
N THR A 161 12.18 -4.70 17.95
CA THR A 161 11.89 -6.02 18.53
C THR A 161 10.68 -6.67 17.87
N VAL A 162 9.63 -5.88 17.62
CA VAL A 162 8.45 -6.37 16.89
C VAL A 162 8.81 -6.73 15.45
N VAL A 163 9.60 -5.90 14.76
CA VAL A 163 10.06 -6.19 13.39
C VAL A 163 10.85 -7.50 13.33
N ASP A 164 11.74 -7.76 14.28
CA ASP A 164 12.50 -9.00 14.33
C ASP A 164 11.57 -10.22 14.43
N GLU A 165 10.54 -10.15 15.29
CA GLU A 165 9.50 -11.19 15.41
C GLU A 165 8.70 -11.38 14.12
N LEU A 166 8.34 -10.28 13.43
CA LEU A 166 7.64 -10.33 12.14
C LEU A 166 8.50 -11.01 11.07
N VAL A 167 9.79 -10.69 11.01
CA VAL A 167 10.75 -11.31 10.08
C VAL A 167 10.86 -12.81 10.35
N GLU A 168 10.99 -13.23 11.62
CA GLU A 168 10.99 -14.66 11.99
C GLU A 168 9.69 -15.39 11.66
N SER A 169 8.59 -14.65 11.59
CA SER A 169 7.27 -15.17 11.26
C SER A 169 7.07 -15.37 9.75
N GLY A 170 7.97 -14.84 8.92
CA GLY A 170 7.97 -15.01 7.47
C GLY A 170 7.47 -13.80 6.68
N VAL A 171 7.12 -12.70 7.36
CA VAL A 171 6.60 -11.47 6.75
C VAL A 171 7.53 -10.95 5.66
N LYS A 172 6.97 -10.51 4.54
CA LYS A 172 7.69 -9.99 3.37
C LYS A 172 7.56 -8.48 3.21
N GLY A 173 6.50 -7.88 3.76
CA GLY A 173 6.25 -6.44 3.69
C GLY A 173 5.90 -5.85 5.05
N ILE A 174 6.55 -4.74 5.40
CA ILE A 174 6.24 -3.97 6.62
C ILE A 174 5.93 -2.53 6.23
N MET A 175 4.72 -2.08 6.52
CA MET A 175 4.35 -0.67 6.46
C MET A 175 4.57 -0.03 7.83
N ASN A 176 5.69 0.66 7.99
CA ASN A 176 6.14 1.17 9.28
C ASN A 176 5.70 2.63 9.48
N PHE A 177 4.75 2.85 10.39
CA PHE A 177 4.31 4.18 10.85
C PHE A 177 4.97 4.60 12.17
N THR A 178 5.87 3.79 12.72
CA THR A 178 6.61 4.18 13.91
C THR A 178 7.63 5.26 13.57
N PRO A 179 7.99 6.17 14.50
CA PRO A 179 9.06 7.15 14.29
C PRO A 179 10.44 6.53 14.08
N ALA A 180 10.62 5.25 14.48
CA ALA A 180 11.89 4.55 14.35
C ALA A 180 12.13 4.09 12.91
N ARG A 181 13.38 4.22 12.47
CA ARG A 181 13.89 3.37 11.40
C ARG A 181 14.18 1.98 11.95
N VAL A 182 13.74 0.97 11.21
CA VAL A 182 13.90 -0.44 11.56
C VAL A 182 14.80 -1.11 10.53
N ASN A 183 15.54 -2.11 10.98
CA ASN A 183 16.44 -2.90 10.14
C ASN A 183 15.79 -4.24 9.83
N THR A 184 15.90 -4.68 8.57
CA THR A 184 15.41 -5.98 8.12
C THR A 184 16.42 -6.63 7.16
N PRO A 185 16.35 -7.96 6.99
CA PRO A 185 17.02 -8.64 5.88
C PRO A 185 16.58 -8.10 4.50
N LYS A 186 17.40 -8.34 3.46
CA LYS A 186 17.19 -7.79 2.11
C LYS A 186 15.90 -8.29 1.43
N ASP A 187 15.40 -9.45 1.83
CA ASP A 187 14.20 -10.08 1.28
C ASP A 187 12.90 -9.55 1.92
N VAL A 188 12.99 -8.69 2.94
CA VAL A 188 11.84 -8.03 3.57
C VAL A 188 11.80 -6.56 3.17
N GLN A 189 10.72 -6.14 2.54
CA GLN A 189 10.51 -4.75 2.13
C GLN A 189 9.90 -3.93 3.27
N VAL A 190 10.54 -2.84 3.64
CA VAL A 190 10.00 -1.88 4.61
C VAL A 190 9.61 -0.59 3.88
N HIS A 191 8.35 -0.22 3.99
CA HIS A 191 7.86 1.09 3.57
C HIS A 191 7.59 1.94 4.82
N HIS A 192 8.49 2.89 5.07
CA HIS A 192 8.37 3.79 6.21
C HIS A 192 7.56 5.03 5.83
N ILE A 193 6.58 5.36 6.67
CA ILE A 193 5.68 6.51 6.51
C ILE A 193 5.83 7.40 7.74
N ASP A 194 6.41 8.58 7.54
CA ASP A 194 6.54 9.61 8.56
C ASP A 194 5.70 10.83 8.16
N LEU A 195 4.51 10.93 8.75
CA LEU A 195 3.58 12.04 8.47
C LEU A 195 4.16 13.41 8.86
N GLY A 196 5.10 13.46 9.81
CA GLY A 196 5.79 14.67 10.21
C GLY A 196 6.73 15.17 9.11
N ILE A 197 7.53 14.26 8.53
CA ILE A 197 8.39 14.56 7.38
C ILE A 197 7.56 14.99 6.16
N GLU A 198 6.41 14.35 5.91
CA GLU A 198 5.52 14.72 4.81
C GLU A 198 4.94 16.12 5.01
N LEU A 199 4.49 16.45 6.23
CA LEU A 199 4.00 17.79 6.56
C LEU A 199 5.09 18.86 6.44
N GLN A 200 6.31 18.56 6.91
CA GLN A 200 7.46 19.47 6.73
C GLN A 200 7.75 19.70 5.25
N SER A 201 7.74 18.63 4.45
CA SER A 201 7.94 18.72 3.00
C SER A 201 6.92 19.63 2.35
N LEU A 202 5.64 19.50 2.71
CA LEU A 202 4.57 20.41 2.25
C LEU A 202 4.88 21.88 2.61
N LEU A 203 5.29 22.15 3.86
CA LEU A 203 5.65 23.50 4.29
C LEU A 203 6.86 24.06 3.52
N PHE A 204 7.84 23.23 3.19
CA PHE A 204 8.95 23.64 2.33
C PHE A 204 8.48 23.97 0.92
N PHE A 205 7.61 23.15 0.32
CA PHE A 205 7.07 23.45 -1.00
C PHE A 205 6.32 24.78 -1.02
N MET A 206 5.40 24.98 -0.06
CA MET A 206 4.63 26.23 0.06
C MET A 206 5.50 27.48 0.21
N ARG A 207 6.74 27.35 0.71
CA ARG A 207 7.66 28.48 0.90
C ARG A 207 8.60 28.71 -0.26
N ASN A 208 8.81 27.71 -1.12
CA ASN A 208 9.87 27.73 -2.14
C ASN A 208 9.35 27.54 -3.57
N TYR A 209 8.07 27.23 -3.73
CA TYR A 209 7.41 27.03 -5.01
C TYR A 209 6.05 27.74 -4.96
N ASP A 210 5.80 28.60 -5.95
CA ASP A 210 4.53 29.30 -6.18
C ASP A 210 3.46 28.35 -6.77
#